data_AF-A0A5R9LNU3-F1
#
_entry.id   AF-A0A5R9LNU3-F1
#
_cell.length_a   1.000
_cell.length_b   1.000
_cell.length_c   1.000
_cell.angle_alpha   90.00
_cell.angle_beta   90.00
_cell.angle_gamma   90.00
#
_symmetry.space_group_name_H-M   'P 1'
#
loop_
_entity.id
_entity.type
_entity.pdbx_description
1 polymer ?
#
loop_
_entity_poly.entity_id
_entity_poly.type
_entity_poly.pdbx_seq_one_letter_code
_entity_poly.pdbx_strand_id
1 'polypeptide(L)'
;MEKIYPFVDEVIEARRADFCAIADDIWDHPETRFQEFWSAGRLATALEAEGFQLTRNAGGIPNAFIASIGQGRPVIALLGEYDALAGLSQRAHHAEPFSVTPGENGHGCGHNLLGTAAFAAAVAAKHWLLQQGGSGTLRFYGCPGEEGGSGKTFMVREGLFDDIDAALTWHPEAWAGMFSTSTLANIQAAWRFTGTAAHAANSPHLGRSALDAVTLMTTGSNFLNEHIIEKARVHYAITDTGGVSPNVVQAQAEVLYLIRAPEMADVRQIFSRIEKIAQGAALMTETHVSCRIEKACSSYLPNRTLEAAMYQALSHYGTPQWSDEERAFASKIRATLSASDINNSLTNIAHTGGEEGKAFARRHRHTLLIDEVAPWAATDNVLAGSTDVGDVSWKAPVAQCFSPCFAIGTPLHSWQLVSQGRTSVAHKGMLLAGKVLGATAIRLFSDKPLLESSQQELAQALVDTPYQCPIPQDVIPSVLK
;
A
#
# COMPACT_ATOMS: atom_id res chain seq x y z
N MET A 1 0.56 30.19 8.18
CA MET A 1 0.68 29.27 7.02
C MET A 1 1.68 29.77 5.98
N GLU A 2 1.64 31.04 5.57
CA GLU A 2 2.52 31.57 4.49
C GLU A 2 4.03 31.35 4.67
N LYS A 3 4.54 31.21 5.91
CA LYS A 3 5.97 30.92 6.15
C LYS A 3 6.33 29.44 6.11
N ILE A 4 5.36 28.53 6.29
CA ILE A 4 5.62 27.08 6.32
C ILE A 4 6.00 26.59 4.93
N TYR A 5 5.23 27.01 3.92
CA TYR A 5 5.40 26.46 2.58
C TYR A 5 6.76 26.82 1.94
N PRO A 6 7.21 28.09 1.95
CA PRO A 6 8.52 28.46 1.43
C PRO A 6 9.66 27.80 2.22
N PHE A 7 9.50 27.65 3.54
CA PHE A 7 10.51 26.97 4.37
C PHE A 7 10.70 25.50 3.97
N VAL A 8 9.60 24.75 3.85
CA VAL A 8 9.65 23.34 3.46
C VAL A 8 10.18 23.20 2.03
N ASP A 9 9.78 24.11 1.13
CA ASP A 9 10.28 24.16 -0.24
C ASP A 9 11.80 24.32 -0.27
N GLU A 10 12.33 25.31 0.45
CA GLU A 10 13.77 25.60 0.52
C GLU A 10 14.57 24.41 1.07
N VAL A 11 14.11 23.80 2.17
CA VAL A 11 14.81 22.65 2.77
C VAL A 11 14.84 21.46 1.82
N ILE A 12 13.73 21.15 1.16
CA ILE A 12 13.64 19.99 0.27
C ILE A 12 14.42 20.23 -1.02
N GLU A 13 14.31 21.42 -1.61
CA GLU A 13 15.02 21.75 -2.85
C GLU A 13 16.54 21.81 -2.66
N ALA A 14 17.01 22.34 -1.52
CA ALA A 14 18.44 22.37 -1.20
C ALA A 14 19.09 20.99 -1.15
N ARG A 15 18.30 19.92 -0.92
CA ARG A 15 18.76 18.54 -0.79
C ARG A 15 18.11 17.58 -1.78
N ARG A 16 17.55 18.12 -2.87
CA ARG A 16 16.92 17.36 -3.97
C ARG A 16 17.78 16.18 -4.41
N ALA A 17 19.07 16.40 -4.67
CA ALA A 17 19.98 15.38 -5.18
C ALA A 17 20.13 14.20 -4.21
N ASP A 18 20.22 14.47 -2.91
CA ASP A 18 20.34 13.44 -1.87
C ASP A 18 19.09 12.55 -1.84
N PHE A 19 17.91 13.16 -1.87
CA PHE A 19 16.65 12.41 -1.85
C PHE A 19 16.47 11.59 -3.13
N CYS A 20 16.74 12.16 -4.30
CA CYS A 20 16.72 11.42 -5.58
C CYS A 20 17.69 10.23 -5.55
N ALA A 21 18.89 10.41 -5.01
CA ALA A 21 19.87 9.34 -4.90
C ALA A 21 19.39 8.20 -3.99
N ILE A 22 18.74 8.50 -2.85
CA ILE A 22 18.14 7.48 -1.98
C ILE A 22 17.02 6.72 -2.71
N ALA A 23 16.18 7.42 -3.47
CA ALA A 23 15.08 6.79 -4.21
C ALA A 23 15.60 5.85 -5.31
N ASP A 24 16.68 6.24 -5.99
CA ASP A 24 17.36 5.45 -7.02
C ASP A 24 18.08 4.24 -6.41
N ASP A 25 18.77 4.45 -5.29
CA ASP A 25 19.40 3.42 -4.47
C ASP A 25 18.41 2.30 -4.12
N ILE A 26 17.23 2.65 -3.61
CA ILE A 26 16.16 1.68 -3.27
C ILE A 26 15.57 1.05 -4.53
N TRP A 27 15.45 1.80 -5.62
CA TRP A 27 14.98 1.25 -6.89
C TRP A 27 15.93 0.16 -7.42
N ASP A 28 17.24 0.36 -7.27
CA ASP A 28 18.30 -0.56 -7.71
C ASP A 28 18.39 -1.82 -6.84
N HIS A 29 17.70 -1.87 -5.68
CA HIS A 29 17.66 -3.00 -4.77
C HIS A 29 16.21 -3.44 -4.47
N PRO A 30 15.48 -3.97 -5.48
CA PRO A 30 14.08 -4.35 -5.31
C PRO A 30 13.94 -5.62 -4.46
N GLU A 31 13.57 -5.46 -3.20
CA GLU A 31 13.33 -6.55 -2.25
C GLU A 31 11.82 -6.69 -2.00
N THR A 32 11.28 -7.92 -2.05
CA THR A 32 9.84 -8.18 -1.83
C THR A 32 9.46 -8.18 -0.35
N ARG A 33 8.15 -8.24 -0.08
CA ARG A 33 7.55 -8.35 1.27
C ARG A 33 8.41 -9.13 2.28
N PHE A 34 8.75 -8.47 3.38
CA PHE A 34 9.55 -8.96 4.51
C PHE A 34 10.98 -9.45 4.18
N GLN A 35 11.50 -9.11 2.99
CA GLN A 35 12.90 -9.33 2.60
C GLN A 35 13.67 -8.01 2.41
N GLU A 36 13.04 -6.87 2.68
CA GLU A 36 13.51 -5.51 2.39
C GLU A 36 14.58 -5.00 3.36
N PHE A 37 15.58 -5.83 3.65
CA PHE A 37 16.63 -5.52 4.63
C PHE A 37 17.51 -4.36 4.16
N TRP A 38 17.86 -4.33 2.88
CA TRP A 38 18.70 -3.29 2.32
C TRP A 38 17.94 -1.96 2.29
N SER A 39 16.71 -1.96 1.77
CA SER A 39 15.89 -0.75 1.62
C SER A 39 15.54 -0.13 2.97
N ALA A 40 15.13 -0.96 3.94
CA ALA A 40 14.92 -0.52 5.31
C ALA A 40 16.21 0.03 5.94
N GLY A 41 17.33 -0.68 5.79
CA GLY A 41 18.63 -0.26 6.28
C GLY A 41 19.08 1.08 5.70
N ARG A 42 18.85 1.31 4.41
CA ARG A 42 19.23 2.53 3.68
C ARG A 42 18.50 3.76 4.21
N LEU A 43 17.17 3.68 4.37
CA LEU A 43 16.35 4.77 4.91
C LEU A 43 16.67 5.02 6.37
N ALA A 44 16.81 3.95 7.15
CA ALA A 44 17.02 4.10 8.57
C ALA A 44 18.41 4.66 8.90
N THR A 45 19.44 4.30 8.13
CA THR A 45 20.77 4.94 8.21
C THR A 45 20.71 6.42 7.83
N ALA A 46 19.93 6.78 6.80
CA ALA A 46 19.74 8.18 6.43
C ALA A 46 19.07 8.99 7.56
N LEU A 47 18.04 8.43 8.21
CA LEU A 47 17.39 9.05 9.37
C LEU A 47 18.32 9.17 10.58
N GLU A 48 19.16 8.17 10.84
CA GLU A 48 20.16 8.26 11.91
C GLU A 48 21.19 9.35 11.67
N ALA A 49 21.65 9.51 10.42
CA ALA A 49 22.54 10.59 10.03
C ALA A 49 21.90 11.97 10.20
N GLU A 50 20.56 12.03 10.13
CA GLU A 50 19.77 13.21 10.49
C GLU A 50 19.54 13.35 12.01
N GLY A 51 20.14 12.51 12.84
CA GLY A 51 20.03 12.60 14.31
C GLY A 51 18.73 12.07 14.88
N PHE A 52 17.93 11.32 14.11
CA PHE A 52 16.78 10.61 14.68
C PHE A 52 17.25 9.43 15.54
N GLN A 53 16.56 9.20 16.65
CA GLN A 53 16.76 8.02 17.49
C GLN A 53 16.04 6.81 16.87
N LEU A 54 16.78 5.75 16.59
CA LEU A 54 16.25 4.55 15.95
C LEU A 54 15.83 3.46 16.94
N THR A 55 14.75 2.77 16.59
CA THR A 55 14.36 1.45 17.11
C THR A 55 14.25 0.51 15.92
N ARG A 56 15.19 -0.44 15.80
CA ARG A 56 15.18 -1.51 14.79
C ARG A 56 14.28 -2.66 15.25
N ASN A 57 13.89 -3.54 14.31
CA ASN A 57 13.06 -4.71 14.57
C ASN A 57 11.76 -4.37 15.30
N ALA A 58 11.15 -3.24 14.94
CA ALA A 58 10.00 -2.71 15.66
C ALA A 58 8.82 -3.72 15.59
N GLY A 59 8.21 -4.03 16.73
CA GLY A 59 7.16 -5.06 16.80
C GLY A 59 7.64 -6.48 16.51
N GLY A 60 8.94 -6.76 16.65
CA GLY A 60 9.51 -8.07 16.33
C GLY A 60 9.58 -8.37 14.83
N ILE A 61 9.33 -7.38 13.97
CA ILE A 61 9.40 -7.51 12.51
C ILE A 61 10.82 -7.10 12.06
N PRO A 62 11.67 -8.03 11.57
CA PRO A 62 13.12 -7.80 11.42
C PRO A 62 13.54 -6.61 10.55
N ASN A 63 12.70 -6.17 9.63
CA ASN A 63 12.99 -5.05 8.74
C ASN A 63 12.06 -3.85 8.95
N ALA A 64 11.16 -3.90 9.93
CA ALA A 64 10.46 -2.70 10.38
C ALA A 64 11.35 -1.87 11.32
N PHE A 65 11.21 -0.55 11.28
CA PHE A 65 11.91 0.33 12.20
C PHE A 65 11.10 1.60 12.51
N ILE A 66 11.46 2.24 13.62
CA ILE A 66 10.92 3.55 14.03
C ILE A 66 12.10 4.50 14.21
N ALA A 67 12.00 5.71 13.67
CA ALA A 67 12.96 6.79 13.89
C ALA A 67 12.26 7.99 14.51
N SER A 68 12.67 8.43 15.70
CA SER A 68 12.01 9.52 16.44
C SER A 68 12.93 10.71 16.68
N ILE A 69 12.37 11.92 16.68
CA ILE A 69 13.06 13.15 17.11
C ILE A 69 12.08 14.09 17.80
N GLY A 70 12.59 14.93 18.70
CA GLY A 70 11.75 15.78 19.55
C GLY A 70 11.30 15.06 20.82
N GLN A 71 10.46 15.73 21.62
CA GLN A 71 9.98 15.24 22.91
C GLN A 71 8.57 15.75 23.19
N GLY A 72 7.76 14.93 23.87
CA GLY A 72 6.40 15.28 24.27
C GLY A 72 5.37 15.10 23.15
N ARG A 73 4.22 15.74 23.33
CA ARG A 73 3.08 15.68 22.40
C ARG A 73 2.94 16.98 21.59
N PRO A 74 2.35 16.93 20.39
CA PRO A 74 1.80 15.73 19.75
C PRO A 74 2.88 14.81 19.16
N VAL A 75 2.53 13.54 18.93
CA VAL A 75 3.35 12.56 18.21
C VAL A 75 2.81 12.43 16.78
N ILE A 76 3.51 12.99 15.80
CA ILE A 76 3.10 12.97 14.40
C ILE A 76 3.92 11.94 13.63
N ALA A 77 3.22 11.00 12.98
CA ALA A 77 3.82 9.90 12.25
C ALA A 77 3.92 10.18 10.74
N LEU A 78 5.05 9.81 10.14
CA LEU A 78 5.25 9.73 8.70
C LEU A 78 5.48 8.27 8.33
N LEU A 79 4.67 7.72 7.43
CA LEU A 79 4.75 6.31 7.03
C LEU A 79 5.59 6.19 5.76
N GLY A 80 6.62 5.35 5.80
CA GLY A 80 7.50 5.12 4.67
C GLY A 80 7.57 3.64 4.29
N GLU A 81 7.14 3.34 3.07
CA GLU A 81 7.17 2.00 2.45
C GLU A 81 8.34 1.88 1.48
N TYR A 82 8.73 0.65 1.16
CA TYR A 82 9.93 0.37 0.36
C TYR A 82 9.97 -1.04 -0.26
N ASP A 83 8.86 -1.77 -0.26
CA ASP A 83 8.80 -3.13 -0.78
C ASP A 83 8.49 -3.22 -2.27
N ALA A 84 9.16 -4.14 -2.95
CA ALA A 84 9.05 -4.38 -4.38
C ALA A 84 8.14 -5.58 -4.69
N LEU A 85 7.90 -5.79 -5.99
CA LEU A 85 7.06 -6.87 -6.51
C LEU A 85 7.90 -7.88 -7.28
N ALA A 86 7.53 -9.16 -7.16
CA ALA A 86 8.23 -10.26 -7.82
C ALA A 86 8.07 -10.24 -9.34
N GLY A 87 9.14 -10.59 -10.07
CA GLY A 87 9.10 -10.79 -11.52
C GLY A 87 8.89 -9.53 -12.36
N LEU A 88 9.07 -8.33 -11.79
CA LEU A 88 8.87 -7.05 -12.46
C LEU A 88 10.18 -6.30 -12.79
N SER A 89 11.33 -6.96 -12.76
CA SER A 89 12.61 -6.35 -13.15
C SER A 89 12.51 -5.72 -14.54
N GLN A 90 12.94 -4.46 -14.64
CA GLN A 90 12.88 -3.65 -15.85
C GLN A 90 13.95 -2.58 -15.79
N ARG A 91 14.54 -2.23 -16.94
CA ARG A 91 15.45 -1.09 -17.06
C ARG A 91 14.68 0.22 -17.00
N ALA A 92 15.14 1.13 -16.13
CA ALA A 92 14.63 2.50 -16.06
C ALA A 92 14.83 3.27 -17.37
N HIS A 93 14.01 4.30 -17.59
CA HIS A 93 14.06 5.21 -18.73
C HIS A 93 13.87 4.53 -20.09
N HIS A 94 13.20 3.37 -20.13
CA HIS A 94 13.01 2.58 -21.34
C HIS A 94 11.52 2.43 -21.68
N ALA A 95 11.10 2.85 -22.87
CA ALA A 95 9.69 2.77 -23.29
C ALA A 95 9.34 1.42 -23.95
N GLU A 96 10.10 0.38 -23.65
CA GLU A 96 9.91 -0.99 -24.14
C GLU A 96 10.26 -1.97 -23.01
N PRO A 97 9.58 -3.13 -22.92
CA PRO A 97 9.90 -4.14 -21.93
C PRO A 97 11.31 -4.68 -22.18
N PHE A 98 12.21 -4.39 -21.24
CA PHE A 98 13.62 -4.74 -21.33
C PHE A 98 14.20 -4.89 -19.92
N SER A 99 14.62 -6.11 -19.60
CA SER A 99 15.27 -6.43 -18.33
C SER A 99 16.64 -7.07 -18.57
N VAL A 100 17.63 -6.63 -17.79
CA VAL A 100 18.95 -7.28 -17.73
C VAL A 100 18.97 -8.46 -16.77
N THR A 101 17.96 -8.56 -15.89
CA THR A 101 17.76 -9.65 -14.92
C THR A 101 16.31 -10.18 -15.00
N PRO A 102 15.91 -10.83 -16.10
CA PRO A 102 14.53 -11.28 -16.28
C PRO A 102 14.07 -12.22 -15.15
N GLY A 103 12.88 -11.97 -14.62
CA GLY A 103 12.30 -12.74 -13.52
C GLY A 103 12.66 -12.23 -12.12
N GLU A 104 13.63 -11.31 -12.01
CA GLU A 104 13.89 -10.64 -10.74
C GLU A 104 12.84 -9.56 -10.42
N ASN A 105 12.92 -9.02 -9.21
CA ASN A 105 11.93 -8.10 -8.66
C ASN A 105 12.02 -6.70 -9.30
N GLY A 106 10.97 -5.90 -9.13
CA GLY A 106 10.96 -4.50 -9.52
C GLY A 106 9.96 -3.67 -8.73
N HIS A 107 10.21 -2.36 -8.62
CA HIS A 107 9.35 -1.40 -7.91
C HIS A 107 8.10 -1.05 -8.72
N GLY A 108 7.24 -2.05 -8.93
CA GLY A 108 6.03 -1.96 -9.74
C GLY A 108 4.87 -1.23 -9.08
N CYS A 109 5.03 -0.68 -7.87
CA CYS A 109 4.08 0.26 -7.24
C CYS A 109 4.74 1.60 -6.85
N GLY A 110 6.03 1.79 -7.17
CA GLY A 110 6.78 3.01 -6.87
C GLY A 110 7.24 3.16 -5.41
N HIS A 111 7.30 2.06 -4.63
CA HIS A 111 7.66 2.06 -3.21
C HIS A 111 9.06 2.59 -2.91
N ASN A 112 9.97 2.59 -3.89
CA ASN A 112 11.24 3.31 -3.81
C ASN A 112 11.08 4.83 -3.56
N LEU A 113 9.98 5.42 -4.05
CA LEU A 113 9.64 6.82 -3.86
C LEU A 113 8.96 7.06 -2.50
N LEU A 114 8.10 6.15 -2.04
CA LEU A 114 7.20 6.38 -0.88
C LEU A 114 7.99 6.70 0.38
N GLY A 115 8.86 5.78 0.81
CA GLY A 115 9.72 5.95 1.97
C GLY A 115 10.64 7.16 1.84
N THR A 116 11.10 7.46 0.63
CA THR A 116 12.02 8.57 0.37
C THR A 116 11.36 9.94 0.49
N ALA A 117 10.14 10.10 -0.01
CA ALA A 117 9.38 11.34 0.18
C ALA A 117 8.95 11.54 1.63
N ALA A 118 8.55 10.47 2.34
CA ALA A 118 8.30 10.54 3.77
C ALA A 118 9.58 10.91 4.55
N PHE A 119 10.76 10.45 4.10
CA PHE A 119 12.05 10.87 4.66
C PHE A 119 12.34 12.35 4.40
N ALA A 120 12.13 12.85 3.17
CA ALA A 120 12.27 14.27 2.85
C ALA A 120 11.35 15.16 3.71
N ALA A 121 10.11 14.72 3.91
CA ALA A 121 9.16 15.36 4.81
C ALA A 121 9.65 15.36 6.27
N ALA A 122 10.23 14.24 6.72
CA ALA A 122 10.77 14.11 8.07
C ALA A 122 11.92 15.09 8.31
N VAL A 123 12.82 15.24 7.34
CA VAL A 123 13.91 16.23 7.37
C VAL A 123 13.34 17.64 7.50
N ALA A 124 12.42 18.04 6.61
CA ALA A 124 11.84 19.38 6.64
C ALA A 124 11.12 19.68 7.98
N ALA A 125 10.27 18.76 8.45
CA ALA A 125 9.54 18.93 9.70
C ALA A 125 10.47 18.96 10.93
N LYS A 126 11.53 18.13 10.96
CA LYS A 126 12.58 18.19 11.98
C LYS A 126 13.21 19.58 12.04
N HIS A 127 13.67 20.11 10.89
CA HIS A 127 14.34 21.40 10.85
C HIS A 127 13.43 22.52 11.37
N TRP A 128 12.14 22.47 11.03
CA TRP A 128 11.16 23.41 11.58
C TRP A 128 11.03 23.30 13.10
N LEU A 129 10.83 22.08 13.63
CA LEU A 129 10.67 21.84 15.07
C LEU A 129 11.86 22.38 15.88
N LEU A 130 13.08 22.10 15.42
CA LEU A 130 14.31 22.57 16.07
C LEU A 130 14.46 24.09 16.00
N GLN A 131 14.11 24.71 14.87
CA GLN A 131 14.22 26.17 14.72
C GLN A 131 13.19 26.96 15.53
N GLN A 132 11.96 26.46 15.63
CA GLN A 132 10.88 27.15 16.35
C GLN A 132 10.87 26.84 17.86
N GLY A 133 11.68 25.87 18.32
CA GLY A 133 11.69 25.42 19.72
C GLY A 133 10.37 24.80 20.16
N GLY A 134 9.61 24.22 19.21
CA GLY A 134 8.29 23.65 19.46
C GLY A 134 8.34 22.34 20.25
N SER A 135 7.29 22.07 21.03
CA SER A 135 7.09 20.77 21.69
C SER A 135 6.44 19.77 20.74
N GLY A 136 6.79 18.49 20.86
CA GLY A 136 6.23 17.41 20.06
C GLY A 136 7.30 16.41 19.62
N THR A 137 6.83 15.26 19.15
CA THR A 137 7.67 14.18 18.64
C THR A 137 7.30 13.90 17.19
N LEU A 138 8.28 13.99 16.30
CA LEU A 138 8.14 13.53 14.92
C LEU A 138 8.67 12.10 14.82
N ARG A 139 7.89 11.20 14.24
CA ARG A 139 8.24 9.78 14.13
C ARG A 139 8.09 9.28 12.70
N PHE A 140 9.17 8.78 12.13
CA PHE A 140 9.14 8.03 10.88
C PHE A 140 8.95 6.54 11.18
N TYR A 141 8.01 5.91 10.49
CA TYR A 141 7.76 4.48 10.53
C TYR A 141 8.24 3.86 9.22
N GLY A 142 9.26 3.01 9.31
CA GLY A 142 9.68 2.16 8.19
C GLY A 142 8.79 0.93 8.13
N CYS A 143 7.92 0.89 7.14
CA CYS A 143 6.82 -0.06 6.99
C CYS A 143 7.13 -1.09 5.89
N PRO A 144 7.52 -2.34 6.23
CA PRO A 144 7.80 -3.37 5.23
C PRO A 144 6.50 -4.03 4.73
N GLY A 145 6.57 -4.71 3.58
CA GLY A 145 5.55 -5.64 3.12
C GLY A 145 4.12 -5.10 3.02
N GLU A 146 3.92 -3.89 2.49
CA GLU A 146 2.59 -3.42 2.09
C GLU A 146 1.99 -4.40 1.06
N GLU A 147 2.78 -4.71 0.02
CA GLU A 147 2.36 -5.50 -1.12
C GLU A 147 2.27 -6.97 -0.74
N GLY A 148 1.03 -7.38 -0.47
CA GLY A 148 0.72 -8.76 -0.14
C GLY A 148 1.14 -9.19 1.26
N GLY A 149 1.79 -8.34 2.08
CA GLY A 149 2.24 -8.71 3.42
C GLY A 149 1.42 -8.13 4.58
N SER A 150 0.76 -6.98 4.39
CA SER A 150 0.05 -6.25 5.46
C SER A 150 0.96 -5.89 6.66
N GLY A 151 2.21 -5.48 6.40
CA GLY A 151 3.18 -5.18 7.45
C GLY A 151 2.73 -4.11 8.45
N LYS A 152 2.01 -3.06 8.01
CA LYS A 152 1.45 -2.05 8.93
C LYS A 152 0.36 -2.64 9.82
N THR A 153 -0.42 -3.61 9.33
CA THR A 153 -1.41 -4.31 10.17
C THR A 153 -0.73 -5.10 11.29
N PHE A 154 0.39 -5.77 11.01
CA PHE A 154 1.22 -6.38 12.06
C PHE A 154 1.76 -5.34 13.04
N MET A 155 2.35 -4.24 12.54
CA MET A 155 2.86 -3.16 13.38
C MET A 155 1.76 -2.54 14.28
N VAL A 156 0.54 -2.39 13.78
CA VAL A 156 -0.64 -1.95 14.55
C VAL A 156 -1.02 -2.97 15.63
N ARG A 157 -1.00 -4.27 15.30
CA ARG A 157 -1.27 -5.35 16.27
C ARG A 157 -0.29 -5.34 17.44
N GLU A 158 0.98 -5.07 17.15
CA GLU A 158 2.06 -4.99 18.16
C GLU A 158 2.08 -3.66 18.94
N GLY A 159 1.07 -2.80 18.75
CA GLY A 159 0.87 -1.57 19.53
C GLY A 159 1.77 -0.41 19.12
N LEU A 160 2.45 -0.49 17.97
CA LEU A 160 3.42 0.55 17.54
C LEU A 160 2.79 1.90 17.20
N PHE A 161 1.47 1.93 17.03
CA PHE A 161 0.69 3.13 16.69
C PHE A 161 -0.26 3.57 17.82
N ASP A 162 -0.19 2.96 19.00
CA ASP A 162 -1.14 3.25 20.10
C ASP A 162 -0.94 4.65 20.73
N ASP A 163 0.25 5.24 20.59
CA ASP A 163 0.60 6.53 21.21
C ASP A 163 0.62 7.73 20.24
N ILE A 164 0.43 7.50 18.93
CA ILE A 164 0.48 8.54 17.91
C ILE A 164 -0.78 9.41 17.90
N ASP A 165 -0.63 10.69 17.56
CA ASP A 165 -1.73 11.66 17.52
C ASP A 165 -2.33 11.81 16.11
N ALA A 166 -1.53 11.58 15.07
CA ALA A 166 -1.93 11.55 13.65
C ALA A 166 -0.81 10.89 12.81
N ALA A 167 -1.15 10.37 11.62
CA ALA A 167 -0.16 9.91 10.64
C ALA A 167 -0.41 10.48 9.24
N LEU A 168 0.65 10.61 8.46
CA LEU A 168 0.60 11.08 7.08
C LEU A 168 1.37 10.13 6.17
N THR A 169 0.84 9.90 4.99
CA THR A 169 1.48 9.11 3.93
C THR A 169 1.05 9.63 2.56
N TRP A 170 1.52 9.02 1.48
CA TRP A 170 1.20 9.41 0.11
C TRP A 170 1.38 8.20 -0.81
N HIS A 171 0.83 8.30 -2.02
CA HIS A 171 1.01 7.28 -3.06
C HIS A 171 1.37 7.93 -4.42
N PRO A 172 2.32 7.37 -5.19
CA PRO A 172 2.61 7.76 -6.56
C PRO A 172 1.41 7.53 -7.44
N GLU A 173 1.07 8.52 -8.26
CA GLU A 173 0.02 8.38 -9.27
C GLU A 173 0.39 9.18 -10.53
N ALA A 174 -0.49 9.18 -11.53
CA ALA A 174 -0.34 10.02 -12.72
C ALA A 174 -0.81 11.48 -12.53
N TRP A 175 -1.34 11.82 -11.36
CA TRP A 175 -1.87 13.15 -11.03
C TRP A 175 -1.55 13.55 -9.58
N ALA A 176 -1.66 14.84 -9.29
CA ALA A 176 -1.68 15.38 -7.94
C ALA A 176 -3.14 15.42 -7.44
N GLY A 177 -3.45 14.79 -6.31
CA GLY A 177 -4.80 14.84 -5.73
C GLY A 177 -4.88 14.28 -4.32
N MET A 178 -6.06 14.22 -3.72
CA MET A 178 -6.26 13.57 -2.42
C MET A 178 -6.69 12.11 -2.60
N PHE A 179 -6.15 11.23 -1.76
CA PHE A 179 -6.69 9.88 -1.58
C PHE A 179 -7.84 9.96 -0.55
N SER A 180 -9.03 10.25 -1.07
CA SER A 180 -10.25 10.53 -0.28
C SER A 180 -11.21 9.33 -0.18
N THR A 181 -10.95 8.24 -0.91
CA THR A 181 -11.84 7.06 -0.97
C THR A 181 -11.46 6.03 0.08
N SER A 182 -12.45 5.33 0.64
CA SER A 182 -12.16 4.13 1.43
C SER A 182 -11.59 3.02 0.54
N THR A 183 -10.95 2.00 1.11
CA THR A 183 -10.39 0.84 0.39
C THR A 183 -11.04 -0.44 0.86
N LEU A 184 -10.92 -1.53 0.09
CA LEU A 184 -11.46 -2.82 0.50
C LEU A 184 -10.65 -3.42 1.64
N ALA A 185 -11.34 -3.86 2.69
CA ALA A 185 -10.83 -4.82 3.66
C ALA A 185 -10.55 -6.17 2.98
N ASN A 186 -9.55 -6.91 3.46
CA ASN A 186 -9.26 -8.25 2.94
C ASN A 186 -8.70 -9.23 3.97
N ILE A 187 -8.91 -10.52 3.69
CA ILE A 187 -8.20 -11.65 4.31
C ILE A 187 -7.68 -12.53 3.18
N GLN A 188 -6.41 -12.88 3.24
CA GLN A 188 -5.79 -13.90 2.40
C GLN A 188 -5.38 -15.09 3.26
N ALA A 189 -5.79 -16.30 2.86
CA ALA A 189 -5.48 -17.51 3.61
C ALA A 189 -5.30 -18.73 2.69
N ALA A 190 -4.42 -19.63 3.11
CA ALA A 190 -4.13 -20.89 2.45
C ALA A 190 -4.81 -22.03 3.21
N TRP A 191 -5.54 -22.89 2.49
CA TRP A 191 -6.07 -24.15 3.00
C TRP A 191 -5.25 -25.29 2.43
N ARG A 192 -4.61 -26.05 3.31
CA ARG A 192 -3.86 -27.26 2.98
C ARG A 192 -4.65 -28.48 3.40
N PHE A 193 -4.89 -29.38 2.46
CA PHE A 193 -5.50 -30.68 2.68
C PHE A 193 -4.42 -31.76 2.75
N THR A 194 -4.57 -32.68 3.70
CA THR A 194 -3.70 -33.85 3.88
C THR A 194 -4.56 -35.12 3.89
N GLY A 195 -4.25 -36.04 2.99
CA GLY A 195 -4.93 -37.31 2.77
C GLY A 195 -3.95 -38.47 2.76
N THR A 196 -4.13 -39.41 1.84
CA THR A 196 -3.33 -40.64 1.76
C THR A 196 -3.07 -41.01 0.31
N ALA A 197 -1.81 -41.20 -0.04
CA ALA A 197 -1.41 -41.58 -1.39
C ALA A 197 -1.76 -43.05 -1.65
N ALA A 198 -2.15 -43.34 -2.89
CA ALA A 198 -2.37 -44.69 -3.37
C ALA A 198 -2.13 -44.76 -4.88
N HIS A 199 -1.87 -45.96 -5.40
CA HIS A 199 -1.84 -46.17 -6.84
C HIS A 199 -3.26 -46.00 -7.40
N ALA A 200 -3.46 -45.01 -8.28
CA ALA A 200 -4.80 -44.59 -8.73
C ALA A 200 -5.57 -45.69 -9.48
N ALA A 201 -4.89 -46.57 -10.23
CA ALA A 201 -5.54 -47.71 -10.90
C ALA A 201 -5.60 -48.99 -10.04
N ASN A 202 -4.48 -49.41 -9.43
CA ASN A 202 -4.39 -50.70 -8.75
C ASN A 202 -5.14 -50.74 -7.41
N SER A 203 -5.10 -49.66 -6.63
CA SER A 203 -5.64 -49.64 -5.27
C SER A 203 -6.26 -48.29 -4.87
N PRO A 204 -7.16 -47.71 -5.68
CA PRO A 204 -7.73 -46.38 -5.40
C PRO A 204 -8.49 -46.31 -4.07
N HIS A 205 -9.13 -47.40 -3.67
CA HIS A 205 -9.90 -47.50 -2.42
C HIS A 205 -9.09 -47.27 -1.14
N LEU A 206 -7.75 -47.38 -1.21
CA LEU A 206 -6.84 -47.10 -0.09
C LEU A 206 -6.41 -45.62 -0.02
N GLY A 207 -6.68 -44.82 -1.06
CA GLY A 207 -6.30 -43.42 -1.11
C GLY A 207 -7.35 -42.49 -0.50
N ARG A 208 -6.92 -41.29 -0.10
CA ARG A 208 -7.76 -40.15 0.29
C ARG A 208 -7.23 -38.91 -0.42
N SER A 209 -7.96 -38.43 -1.43
CA SER A 209 -7.46 -37.41 -2.36
C SER A 209 -7.59 -36.00 -1.76
N ALA A 210 -6.47 -35.37 -1.44
CA ALA A 210 -6.41 -33.98 -1.05
C ALA A 210 -6.75 -33.04 -2.21
N LEU A 211 -6.42 -33.42 -3.45
CA LEU A 211 -6.76 -32.63 -4.64
C LEU A 211 -8.27 -32.65 -4.92
N ASP A 212 -8.96 -33.76 -4.64
CA ASP A 212 -10.42 -33.82 -4.72
C ASP A 212 -11.05 -32.89 -3.67
N ALA A 213 -10.45 -32.82 -2.47
CA ALA A 213 -10.90 -31.93 -1.41
C ALA A 213 -10.73 -30.45 -1.80
N VAL A 214 -9.60 -30.07 -2.40
CA VAL A 214 -9.41 -28.72 -2.99
C VAL A 214 -10.48 -28.44 -4.05
N THR A 215 -10.74 -29.40 -4.95
CA THR A 215 -11.76 -29.25 -5.99
C THR A 215 -13.15 -29.02 -5.40
N LEU A 216 -13.54 -29.81 -4.40
CA LEU A 216 -14.83 -29.67 -3.70
C LEU A 216 -14.94 -28.35 -2.94
N MET A 217 -13.87 -27.92 -2.26
CA MET A 217 -13.82 -26.62 -1.59
C MET A 217 -14.02 -25.50 -2.60
N THR A 218 -13.30 -25.54 -3.73
CA THR A 218 -13.42 -24.56 -4.81
C THR A 218 -14.82 -24.52 -5.41
N THR A 219 -15.43 -25.66 -5.70
CA THR A 219 -16.81 -25.73 -6.18
C THR A 219 -17.78 -25.13 -5.15
N GLY A 220 -17.65 -25.48 -3.87
CA GLY A 220 -18.46 -24.92 -2.79
C GLY A 220 -18.31 -23.40 -2.66
N SER A 221 -17.08 -22.88 -2.77
CA SER A 221 -16.83 -21.44 -2.75
C SER A 221 -17.41 -20.72 -3.97
N ASN A 222 -17.42 -21.36 -5.15
CA ASN A 222 -18.05 -20.78 -6.34
C ASN A 222 -19.56 -20.61 -6.15
N PHE A 223 -20.24 -21.59 -5.52
CA PHE A 223 -21.66 -21.46 -5.18
C PHE A 223 -21.92 -20.44 -4.07
N LEU A 224 -20.96 -20.25 -3.15
CA LEU A 224 -21.06 -19.21 -2.12
C LEU A 224 -21.20 -17.80 -2.72
N ASN A 225 -20.64 -17.53 -3.91
CA ASN A 225 -20.69 -16.20 -4.54
C ASN A 225 -22.12 -15.68 -4.79
N GLU A 226 -23.12 -16.56 -4.98
CA GLU A 226 -24.54 -16.16 -5.10
C GLU A 226 -25.11 -15.64 -3.76
N HIS A 227 -24.45 -15.95 -2.65
CA HIS A 227 -24.97 -15.76 -1.30
C HIS A 227 -24.10 -14.85 -0.44
N ILE A 228 -23.24 -14.02 -1.05
CA ILE A 228 -22.46 -12.97 -0.38
C ILE A 228 -22.88 -11.60 -0.92
N ILE A 229 -22.44 -10.52 -0.28
CA ILE A 229 -22.76 -9.17 -0.75
C ILE A 229 -22.20 -8.93 -2.16
N GLU A 230 -22.93 -8.19 -2.99
CA GLU A 230 -22.54 -7.91 -4.38
C GLU A 230 -21.18 -7.22 -4.51
N LYS A 231 -20.80 -6.43 -3.48
CA LYS A 231 -19.53 -5.70 -3.44
C LYS A 231 -18.34 -6.56 -3.01
N ALA A 232 -18.55 -7.80 -2.59
CA ALA A 232 -17.47 -8.69 -2.19
C ALA A 232 -16.87 -9.44 -3.38
N ARG A 233 -15.61 -9.84 -3.25
CA ARG A 233 -14.91 -10.69 -4.22
C ARG A 233 -14.18 -11.81 -3.50
N VAL A 234 -14.27 -13.01 -4.06
CA VAL A 234 -13.55 -14.19 -3.61
C VAL A 234 -12.77 -14.74 -4.80
N HIS A 235 -11.45 -14.73 -4.69
CA HIS A 235 -10.54 -15.26 -5.71
C HIS A 235 -9.69 -16.37 -5.10
N TYR A 236 -9.22 -17.31 -5.92
CA TYR A 236 -8.33 -18.36 -5.46
C TYR A 236 -7.31 -18.78 -6.51
N ALA A 237 -6.22 -19.37 -6.04
CA ALA A 237 -5.21 -20.04 -6.84
C ALA A 237 -4.82 -21.36 -6.14
N ILE A 238 -4.79 -22.46 -6.90
CA ILE A 238 -4.25 -23.74 -6.40
C ILE A 238 -2.72 -23.60 -6.41
N THR A 239 -2.12 -23.52 -5.22
CA THR A 239 -0.68 -23.29 -5.04
C THR A 239 0.11 -24.59 -4.96
N ASP A 240 -0.55 -25.70 -4.65
CA ASP A 240 0.04 -27.04 -4.64
C ASP A 240 -1.01 -28.06 -5.09
N THR A 241 -0.75 -28.77 -6.18
CA THR A 241 -1.63 -29.83 -6.70
C THR A 241 -1.35 -31.20 -6.08
N GLY A 242 -0.33 -31.33 -5.22
CA GLY A 242 0.13 -32.58 -4.61
C GLY A 242 1.16 -33.36 -5.40
N GLY A 243 1.41 -32.95 -6.64
CA GLY A 243 2.26 -33.63 -7.60
C GLY A 243 1.79 -33.45 -9.03
N VAL A 244 2.55 -34.02 -9.96
CA VAL A 244 2.30 -33.96 -11.41
C VAL A 244 1.83 -35.29 -12.00
N SER A 245 1.73 -36.34 -11.17
CA SER A 245 1.55 -37.72 -11.62
C SER A 245 0.09 -38.17 -11.50
N PRO A 246 -0.65 -38.35 -12.61
CA PRO A 246 -2.08 -38.70 -12.55
C PRO A 246 -2.34 -40.16 -12.16
N ASN A 247 -1.31 -41.00 -12.11
CA ASN A 247 -1.41 -42.39 -11.63
C ASN A 247 -1.26 -42.51 -10.10
N VAL A 248 -1.12 -41.39 -9.38
CA VAL A 248 -1.03 -41.31 -7.92
C VAL A 248 -2.21 -40.51 -7.38
N VAL A 249 -2.86 -41.02 -6.33
CA VAL A 249 -3.82 -40.23 -5.54
C VAL A 249 -3.05 -39.18 -4.76
N GLN A 250 -3.39 -37.90 -4.94
CA GLN A 250 -2.65 -36.79 -4.34
C GLN A 250 -2.92 -36.73 -2.84
N ALA A 251 -1.88 -36.98 -2.02
CA ALA A 251 -2.01 -36.99 -0.56
C ALA A 251 -1.91 -35.60 0.08
N GLN A 252 -1.49 -34.59 -0.68
CA GLN A 252 -1.44 -33.20 -0.24
C GLN A 252 -1.98 -32.33 -1.37
N ALA A 253 -2.62 -31.21 -1.03
CA ALA A 253 -2.91 -30.14 -1.97
C ALA A 253 -3.14 -28.84 -1.18
N GLU A 254 -2.88 -27.69 -1.79
CA GLU A 254 -3.07 -26.38 -1.16
C GLU A 254 -3.74 -25.40 -2.14
N VAL A 255 -4.64 -24.59 -1.60
CA VAL A 255 -5.32 -23.52 -2.32
C VAL A 255 -5.26 -22.23 -1.49
N LEU A 256 -4.85 -21.15 -2.13
CA LEU A 256 -4.80 -19.80 -1.55
C LEU A 256 -6.04 -19.03 -1.98
N TYR A 257 -6.79 -18.47 -1.03
CA TYR A 257 -7.89 -17.54 -1.32
C TYR A 257 -7.55 -16.12 -0.90
N LEU A 258 -8.10 -15.17 -1.65
CA LEU A 258 -8.18 -13.76 -1.30
C LEU A 258 -9.65 -13.33 -1.26
N ILE A 259 -10.10 -12.89 -0.10
CA ILE A 259 -11.45 -12.40 0.15
C ILE A 259 -11.36 -10.89 0.32
N ARG A 260 -12.19 -10.14 -0.41
CA ARG A 260 -12.28 -8.67 -0.32
C ARG A 260 -13.72 -8.24 -0.15
N ALA A 261 -13.96 -7.25 0.70
CA ALA A 261 -15.24 -6.58 0.85
C ALA A 261 -15.03 -5.14 1.37
N PRO A 262 -16.03 -4.25 1.28
CA PRO A 262 -15.92 -2.90 1.84
C PRO A 262 -15.61 -2.91 3.34
N GLU A 263 -16.28 -3.78 4.12
CA GLU A 263 -16.11 -3.85 5.57
C GLU A 263 -15.43 -5.14 6.03
N MET A 264 -14.59 -5.04 7.05
CA MET A 264 -13.92 -6.22 7.64
C MET A 264 -14.92 -7.21 8.26
N ALA A 265 -16.08 -6.74 8.73
CA ALA A 265 -17.16 -7.61 9.21
C ALA A 265 -17.66 -8.56 8.11
N ASP A 266 -17.86 -8.05 6.89
CA ASP A 266 -18.27 -8.86 5.74
C ASP A 266 -17.20 -9.87 5.36
N VAL A 267 -15.92 -9.45 5.34
CA VAL A 267 -14.80 -10.35 5.06
C VAL A 267 -14.75 -11.50 6.06
N ARG A 268 -14.89 -11.22 7.36
CA ARG A 268 -14.92 -12.25 8.42
C ARG A 268 -16.10 -13.20 8.28
N GLN A 269 -17.27 -12.69 7.93
CA GLN A 269 -18.45 -13.53 7.69
C GLN A 269 -18.23 -14.47 6.50
N ILE A 270 -17.69 -13.96 5.40
CA ILE A 270 -17.38 -14.76 4.20
C ILE A 270 -16.29 -15.79 4.52
N PHE A 271 -15.22 -15.39 5.20
CA PHE A 271 -14.15 -16.27 5.64
C PHE A 271 -14.68 -17.45 6.48
N SER A 272 -15.52 -17.18 7.48
CA SER A 272 -16.12 -18.24 8.31
C SER A 272 -16.97 -19.22 7.51
N ARG A 273 -17.63 -18.77 6.43
CA ARG A 273 -18.39 -19.66 5.53
C ARG A 273 -17.46 -20.49 4.64
N ILE A 274 -16.36 -19.91 4.16
CA ILE A 274 -15.34 -20.65 3.41
C ILE A 274 -14.67 -21.71 4.31
N GLU A 275 -14.41 -21.42 5.58
CA GLU A 275 -13.90 -22.41 6.53
C GLU A 275 -14.85 -23.60 6.69
N LYS A 276 -16.16 -23.37 6.79
CA LYS A 276 -17.16 -24.44 6.82
C LYS A 276 -17.17 -25.27 5.53
N ILE A 277 -17.00 -24.62 4.38
CA ILE A 277 -16.88 -25.31 3.08
C ILE A 277 -15.63 -26.19 3.06
N ALA A 278 -14.48 -25.68 3.53
CA ALA A 278 -13.24 -26.43 3.61
C ALA A 278 -13.37 -27.66 4.53
N GLN A 279 -14.03 -27.49 5.70
CA GLN A 279 -14.35 -28.60 6.61
C GLN A 279 -15.28 -29.63 5.96
N GLY A 280 -16.30 -29.18 5.22
CA GLY A 280 -17.20 -30.07 4.46
C GLY A 280 -16.46 -30.85 3.36
N ALA A 281 -15.55 -30.21 2.64
CA ALA A 281 -14.70 -30.87 1.64
C ALA A 281 -13.78 -31.91 2.26
N ALA A 282 -13.20 -31.61 3.43
CA ALA A 282 -12.39 -32.56 4.20
C ALA A 282 -13.23 -33.79 4.61
N LEU A 283 -14.45 -33.56 5.10
CA LEU A 283 -15.37 -34.64 5.51
C LEU A 283 -15.77 -35.53 4.32
N MET A 284 -16.14 -34.94 3.18
CA MET A 284 -16.53 -35.71 1.98
C MET A 284 -15.41 -36.61 1.43
N THR A 285 -14.16 -36.25 1.68
CA THR A 285 -12.98 -36.94 1.15
C THR A 285 -12.22 -37.74 2.19
N GLU A 286 -12.69 -37.76 3.44
CA GLU A 286 -11.99 -38.31 4.62
C GLU A 286 -10.52 -37.82 4.69
N THR A 287 -10.30 -36.53 4.43
CA THR A 287 -9.00 -35.86 4.57
C THR A 287 -8.98 -34.92 5.78
N HIS A 288 -7.81 -34.38 6.09
CA HIS A 288 -7.63 -33.35 7.12
C HIS A 288 -7.37 -32.01 6.43
N VAL A 289 -7.87 -30.91 6.99
CA VAL A 289 -7.62 -29.56 6.50
C VAL A 289 -7.03 -28.67 7.59
N SER A 290 -6.03 -27.87 7.21
CA SER A 290 -5.49 -26.79 8.04
C SER A 290 -5.59 -25.47 7.28
N CYS A 291 -5.91 -24.38 7.99
CA CYS A 291 -5.95 -23.02 7.45
C CYS A 291 -4.77 -22.22 7.99
N ARG A 292 -4.12 -21.43 7.13
CA ARG A 292 -3.08 -20.47 7.49
C ARG A 292 -3.42 -19.12 6.88
N ILE A 293 -3.65 -18.10 7.71
CA ILE A 293 -3.80 -16.71 7.24
C ILE A 293 -2.41 -16.21 6.83
N GLU A 294 -2.30 -15.71 5.60
CA GLU A 294 -1.06 -15.12 5.07
C GLU A 294 -1.01 -13.61 5.32
N LYS A 295 -2.14 -12.92 5.12
CA LYS A 295 -2.28 -11.50 5.42
C LYS A 295 -3.73 -11.11 5.61
N ALA A 296 -3.96 -9.97 6.26
CA ALA A 296 -5.26 -9.33 6.31
C ALA A 296 -5.08 -7.84 6.59
N CYS A 297 -5.94 -6.99 6.05
CA CYS A 297 -5.97 -5.58 6.40
C CYS A 297 -7.38 -5.00 6.36
N SER A 298 -7.61 -4.01 7.21
CA SER A 298 -8.89 -3.31 7.32
C SER A 298 -9.07 -2.30 6.17
N SER A 299 -10.31 -1.83 5.97
CA SER A 299 -10.57 -0.73 5.03
C SER A 299 -9.88 0.55 5.50
N TYR A 300 -9.49 1.41 4.56
CA TYR A 300 -9.02 2.75 4.91
C TYR A 300 -10.18 3.62 5.37
N LEU A 301 -9.99 4.29 6.50
CA LEU A 301 -10.92 5.23 7.11
C LEU A 301 -10.44 6.66 6.85
N PRO A 302 -11.04 7.38 5.88
CA PRO A 302 -10.62 8.73 5.54
C PRO A 302 -10.91 9.74 6.68
N ASN A 303 -10.01 10.69 6.92
CA ASN A 303 -10.22 11.80 7.86
C ASN A 303 -10.34 13.13 7.10
N ARG A 304 -11.57 13.64 6.97
CA ARG A 304 -11.91 14.79 6.12
C ARG A 304 -11.29 16.08 6.61
N THR A 305 -11.21 16.25 7.93
CA THR A 305 -10.55 17.41 8.54
C THR A 305 -9.08 17.44 8.15
N LEU A 306 -8.37 16.31 8.26
CA LEU A 306 -6.95 16.23 7.93
C LEU A 306 -6.70 16.29 6.42
N GLU A 307 -7.57 15.66 5.62
CA GLU A 307 -7.54 15.76 4.15
C GLU A 307 -7.64 17.20 3.68
N ALA A 308 -8.53 18.00 4.26
CA ALA A 308 -8.67 19.40 3.90
C ALA A 308 -7.37 20.19 4.13
N ALA A 309 -6.68 19.92 5.25
CA ALA A 309 -5.41 20.56 5.57
C ALA A 309 -4.29 20.12 4.61
N MET A 310 -4.23 18.82 4.27
CA MET A 310 -3.27 18.29 3.30
C MET A 310 -3.55 18.80 1.89
N TYR A 311 -4.82 18.88 1.49
CA TYR A 311 -5.25 19.42 0.20
C TYR A 311 -4.84 20.88 0.04
N GLN A 312 -4.98 21.71 1.08
CA GLN A 312 -4.49 23.09 1.06
C GLN A 312 -2.98 23.17 0.80
N ALA A 313 -2.19 22.26 1.36
CA ALA A 313 -0.74 22.20 1.09
C ALA A 313 -0.47 21.78 -0.36
N LEU A 314 -1.16 20.74 -0.84
CA LEU A 314 -1.04 20.27 -2.23
C LEU A 314 -1.45 21.36 -3.24
N SER A 315 -2.57 22.04 -3.02
CA SER A 315 -3.01 23.16 -3.86
C SER A 315 -2.05 24.33 -3.83
N HIS A 316 -1.38 24.59 -2.70
CA HIS A 316 -0.39 25.66 -2.61
C HIS A 316 0.84 25.37 -3.46
N TYR A 317 1.42 24.17 -3.32
CA TYR A 317 2.59 23.78 -4.10
C TYR A 317 2.28 23.56 -5.59
N GLY A 318 1.03 23.19 -5.91
CA GLY A 318 0.63 22.90 -7.28
C GLY A 318 1.27 21.62 -7.80
N THR A 319 1.62 21.61 -9.09
CA THR A 319 2.28 20.48 -9.76
C THR A 319 3.67 20.88 -10.25
N PRO A 320 4.58 19.93 -10.45
CA PRO A 320 5.87 20.23 -11.06
C PRO A 320 5.73 20.71 -12.50
N GLN A 321 6.67 21.54 -12.94
CA GLN A 321 6.79 21.90 -14.35
C GLN A 321 7.46 20.76 -15.14
N TRP A 322 6.87 20.41 -16.28
CA TRP A 322 7.34 19.32 -17.15
C TRP A 322 8.15 19.86 -18.33
N SER A 323 9.35 19.31 -18.53
CA SER A 323 10.20 19.64 -19.69
C SER A 323 9.72 18.95 -20.97
N ASP A 324 10.23 19.40 -22.11
CA ASP A 324 9.92 18.78 -23.40
C ASP A 324 10.46 17.35 -23.48
N GLU A 325 11.61 17.06 -22.88
CA GLU A 325 12.19 15.71 -22.79
C GLU A 325 11.30 14.77 -21.95
N GLU A 326 10.77 15.26 -20.83
CA GLU A 326 9.84 14.50 -19.99
C GLU A 326 8.54 14.20 -20.72
N ARG A 327 7.97 15.18 -21.43
CA ARG A 327 6.78 14.99 -22.27
C ARG A 327 7.05 14.04 -23.44
N ALA A 328 8.24 14.10 -24.05
CA ALA A 328 8.64 13.19 -25.11
C ALA A 328 8.76 11.75 -24.61
N PHE A 329 9.34 11.53 -23.43
CA PHE A 329 9.41 10.19 -22.84
C PHE A 329 8.02 9.67 -22.44
N ALA A 330 7.18 10.50 -21.81
CA ALA A 330 5.81 10.14 -21.46
C ALA A 330 4.97 9.78 -22.71
N SER A 331 5.21 10.45 -23.85
CA SER A 331 4.60 10.11 -25.14
C SER A 331 4.97 8.70 -25.61
N LYS A 332 6.24 8.31 -25.46
CA LYS A 332 6.71 6.94 -25.80
C LYS A 332 6.07 5.89 -24.90
N ILE A 333 6.00 6.14 -23.59
CA ILE A 333 5.28 5.24 -22.66
C ILE A 333 3.81 5.13 -23.08
N ARG A 334 3.15 6.26 -23.33
CA ARG A 334 1.75 6.33 -23.75
C ARG A 334 1.47 5.52 -25.02
N ALA A 335 2.42 5.45 -25.95
CA ALA A 335 2.30 4.64 -27.17
C ALA A 335 2.25 3.12 -26.91
N THR A 336 2.67 2.66 -25.74
CA THR A 336 2.61 1.25 -25.33
C THR A 336 1.31 0.87 -24.62
N LEU A 337 0.47 1.86 -24.29
CA LEU A 337 -0.74 1.68 -23.49
C LEU A 337 -1.96 1.45 -24.37
N SER A 338 -2.85 0.57 -23.92
CA SER A 338 -4.14 0.38 -24.56
C SER A 338 -5.11 1.52 -24.21
N ALA A 339 -6.19 1.66 -24.99
CA ALA A 339 -7.29 2.54 -24.64
C ALA A 339 -7.93 2.18 -23.29
N SER A 340 -7.89 0.90 -22.90
CA SER A 340 -8.42 0.44 -21.61
C SER A 340 -7.57 0.93 -20.45
N ASP A 341 -6.24 0.87 -20.56
CA ASP A 341 -5.32 1.34 -19.52
C ASP A 341 -5.50 2.83 -19.25
N ILE A 342 -5.60 3.60 -20.34
CA ILE A 342 -5.87 5.04 -20.30
C ILE A 342 -7.20 5.33 -19.62
N ASN A 343 -8.28 4.65 -20.04
CA ASN A 343 -9.61 4.87 -19.47
C ASN A 343 -9.69 4.45 -18.00
N ASN A 344 -8.95 3.41 -17.59
CA ASN A 344 -8.87 2.98 -16.20
C ASN A 344 -8.22 4.07 -15.34
N SER A 345 -7.08 4.61 -15.76
CA SER A 345 -6.41 5.73 -15.07
C SER A 345 -7.31 6.96 -14.98
N LEU A 346 -7.99 7.35 -16.06
CA LEU A 346 -8.94 8.46 -16.06
C LEU A 346 -10.15 8.21 -15.14
N THR A 347 -10.61 6.96 -15.04
CA THR A 347 -11.69 6.59 -14.11
C THR A 347 -11.25 6.75 -12.66
N ASN A 348 -10.02 6.35 -12.32
CA ASN A 348 -9.47 6.57 -10.97
C ASN A 348 -9.42 8.07 -10.62
N ILE A 349 -8.94 8.90 -11.55
CA ILE A 349 -8.94 10.37 -11.39
C ILE A 349 -10.37 10.90 -11.19
N ALA A 350 -11.33 10.42 -11.97
CA ALA A 350 -12.72 10.88 -11.89
C ALA A 350 -13.34 10.62 -10.50
N HIS A 351 -12.85 9.64 -9.75
CA HIS A 351 -13.35 9.29 -8.43
C HIS A 351 -12.81 10.18 -7.30
N THR A 352 -11.81 11.04 -7.53
CA THR A 352 -11.17 11.84 -6.44
C THR A 352 -11.88 13.14 -6.10
N GLY A 353 -12.83 13.61 -6.93
CA GLY A 353 -13.35 14.99 -6.86
C GLY A 353 -14.83 15.18 -7.23
N GLY A 354 -15.66 14.14 -7.14
CA GLY A 354 -17.08 14.23 -7.51
C GLY A 354 -17.30 14.64 -8.98
N GLU A 355 -18.26 15.53 -9.24
CA GLU A 355 -18.53 16.02 -10.62
C GLU A 355 -17.36 16.83 -11.19
N GLU A 356 -16.65 17.60 -10.37
CA GLU A 356 -15.46 18.33 -10.81
C GLU A 356 -14.32 17.37 -11.16
N GLY A 357 -14.17 16.27 -10.42
CA GLY A 357 -13.25 15.17 -10.74
C GLY A 357 -13.56 14.53 -12.09
N LYS A 358 -14.84 14.29 -12.40
CA LYS A 358 -15.26 13.80 -13.73
C LYS A 358 -14.92 14.80 -14.83
N ALA A 359 -15.14 16.09 -14.60
CA ALA A 359 -14.76 17.14 -15.56
C ALA A 359 -13.24 17.21 -15.76
N PHE A 360 -12.46 17.08 -14.67
CA PHE A 360 -11.00 16.99 -14.67
C PHE A 360 -10.49 15.82 -15.51
N ALA A 361 -11.01 14.61 -15.27
CA ALA A 361 -10.62 13.44 -16.05
C ALA A 361 -10.92 13.62 -17.56
N ARG A 362 -12.08 14.22 -17.91
CA ARG A 362 -12.46 14.46 -19.31
C ARG A 362 -11.49 15.41 -20.02
N ARG A 363 -11.10 16.53 -19.39
CA ARG A 363 -10.17 17.50 -20.00
C ARG A 363 -8.75 16.95 -20.15
N HIS A 364 -8.34 16.02 -19.29
CA HIS A 364 -7.02 15.38 -19.33
C HIS A 364 -6.93 14.11 -20.16
N ARG A 365 -7.95 13.76 -20.94
CA ARG A 365 -7.96 12.55 -21.77
C ARG A 365 -6.74 12.44 -22.72
N HIS A 366 -6.25 13.57 -23.22
CA HIS A 366 -5.12 13.64 -24.15
C HIS A 366 -3.83 14.18 -23.52
N THR A 367 -3.85 14.46 -22.22
CA THR A 367 -2.66 14.92 -21.49
C THR A 367 -1.73 13.75 -21.23
N LEU A 368 -0.41 13.98 -21.30
CA LEU A 368 0.60 12.96 -21.01
C LEU A 368 1.06 13.02 -19.55
N LEU A 369 1.30 14.25 -19.07
CA LEU A 369 1.70 14.60 -17.71
C LEU A 369 0.80 15.76 -17.27
N ILE A 370 0.06 15.58 -16.18
CA ILE A 370 -0.88 16.56 -15.65
C ILE A 370 -0.12 17.68 -14.94
N ASP A 371 -0.47 18.93 -15.24
CA ASP A 371 0.11 20.14 -14.67
C ASP A 371 -0.89 20.94 -13.82
N GLU A 372 -1.94 20.30 -13.32
CA GLU A 372 -2.86 20.87 -12.33
C GLU A 372 -3.25 19.88 -11.23
N VAL A 373 -3.62 20.42 -10.08
CA VAL A 373 -4.09 19.62 -8.93
C VAL A 373 -5.54 19.22 -9.16
N ALA A 374 -5.84 17.93 -8.98
CA ALA A 374 -7.19 17.41 -9.08
C ALA A 374 -8.10 17.99 -7.99
N PRO A 375 -9.34 18.35 -8.32
CA PRO A 375 -10.30 18.85 -7.33
C PRO A 375 -10.55 17.77 -6.27
N TRP A 376 -10.64 18.22 -5.02
CA TRP A 376 -11.00 17.37 -3.88
C TRP A 376 -12.47 17.56 -3.51
N ALA A 377 -13.15 16.44 -3.30
CA ALA A 377 -14.45 16.39 -2.65
C ALA A 377 -14.47 15.21 -1.66
N ALA A 378 -15.12 15.41 -0.52
CA ALA A 378 -15.44 14.30 0.37
C ALA A 378 -16.35 13.30 -0.36
N THR A 379 -16.11 12.00 -0.18
CA THR A 379 -16.85 10.95 -0.89
C THR A 379 -16.90 9.66 -0.08
N ASP A 380 -18.05 8.97 -0.17
CA ASP A 380 -18.22 7.63 0.39
C ASP A 380 -17.92 6.53 -0.63
N ASN A 381 -17.25 6.90 -1.74
CA ASN A 381 -16.80 5.95 -2.73
C ASN A 381 -15.74 5.00 -2.14
N VAL A 382 -15.81 3.75 -2.57
CA VAL A 382 -14.86 2.70 -2.19
C VAL A 382 -13.99 2.37 -3.39
N LEU A 383 -12.68 2.55 -3.24
CA LEU A 383 -11.67 2.10 -4.20
C LEU A 383 -11.52 0.58 -4.09
N ALA A 384 -11.47 -0.10 -5.24
CA ALA A 384 -11.33 -1.56 -5.29
C ALA A 384 -9.95 -2.08 -4.83
N GLY A 385 -8.97 -1.18 -4.62
CA GLY A 385 -7.68 -1.50 -4.01
C GLY A 385 -7.79 -1.81 -2.52
N SER A 386 -6.69 -2.29 -1.95
CA SER A 386 -6.53 -2.51 -0.51
C SER A 386 -5.17 -1.98 -0.11
N THR A 387 -5.09 -1.36 1.06
CA THR A 387 -3.82 -0.96 1.68
C THR A 387 -3.91 -1.16 3.18
N ASP A 388 -2.82 -1.59 3.79
CA ASP A 388 -2.68 -1.73 5.25
C ASP A 388 -2.41 -0.40 5.97
N VAL A 389 -2.31 0.73 5.24
CA VAL A 389 -2.55 2.07 5.81
C VAL A 389 -3.93 2.12 6.48
N GLY A 390 -4.88 1.31 5.99
CA GLY A 390 -6.20 1.20 6.59
C GLY A 390 -6.14 0.90 8.08
N ASP A 391 -5.37 -0.09 8.52
CA ASP A 391 -5.25 -0.41 9.94
C ASP A 391 -4.68 0.74 10.80
N VAL A 392 -3.79 1.56 10.23
CA VAL A 392 -3.29 2.77 10.92
C VAL A 392 -4.40 3.82 11.06
N SER A 393 -5.25 3.98 10.03
CA SER A 393 -6.37 4.95 10.04
C SER A 393 -7.46 4.63 11.06
N TRP A 394 -7.53 3.38 11.53
CA TRP A 394 -8.38 2.99 12.64
C TRP A 394 -7.77 3.27 14.03
N LYS A 395 -6.47 3.60 14.10
CA LYS A 395 -5.76 3.92 15.34
C LYS A 395 -5.60 5.42 15.57
N ALA A 396 -5.33 6.18 14.52
CA ALA A 396 -5.16 7.62 14.58
C ALA A 396 -5.66 8.28 13.28
N PRO A 397 -5.94 9.60 13.29
CA PRO A 397 -6.29 10.31 12.07
C PRO A 397 -5.18 10.16 11.02
N VAL A 398 -5.57 9.73 9.81
CA VAL A 398 -4.64 9.58 8.68
C VAL A 398 -5.12 10.40 7.50
N ALA A 399 -4.19 11.02 6.79
CA ALA A 399 -4.43 11.53 5.46
C ALA A 399 -3.35 11.05 4.48
N GLN A 400 -3.77 10.86 3.25
CA GLN A 400 -2.93 10.43 2.15
C GLN A 400 -3.22 11.24 0.88
N CYS A 401 -2.18 11.66 0.17
CA CYS A 401 -2.31 12.30 -1.14
C CYS A 401 -1.70 11.45 -2.27
N PHE A 402 -2.11 11.77 -3.49
CA PHE A 402 -1.52 11.31 -4.73
C PHE A 402 -0.56 12.38 -5.27
N SER A 403 0.56 11.97 -5.86
CA SER A 403 1.51 12.87 -6.50
C SER A 403 1.96 12.36 -7.88
N PRO A 404 2.08 13.23 -8.91
CA PRO A 404 2.31 12.83 -10.30
C PRO A 404 3.75 12.35 -10.51
N CYS A 405 3.93 11.03 -10.56
CA CYS A 405 5.24 10.37 -10.69
C CYS A 405 5.43 9.66 -12.02
N PHE A 406 4.38 9.52 -12.83
CA PHE A 406 4.41 8.79 -14.10
C PHE A 406 3.34 9.27 -15.08
N ALA A 407 3.43 8.82 -16.34
CA ALA A 407 2.52 9.19 -17.40
C ALA A 407 1.10 8.65 -17.19
N ILE A 408 0.09 9.44 -17.58
CA ILE A 408 -1.32 9.03 -17.51
C ILE A 408 -1.54 7.71 -18.26
N GLY A 409 -2.30 6.82 -17.63
CA GLY A 409 -2.64 5.51 -18.19
C GLY A 409 -1.66 4.41 -17.83
N THR A 410 -0.52 4.72 -17.20
CA THR A 410 0.43 3.69 -16.72
C THR A 410 -0.28 2.79 -15.71
N PRO A 411 -0.43 1.47 -15.97
CA PRO A 411 -0.97 0.56 -14.97
C PRO A 411 0.04 0.37 -13.85
N LEU A 412 -0.43 0.34 -12.60
CA LEU A 412 0.39 -0.19 -11.51
C LEU A 412 0.72 -1.67 -11.78
N HIS A 413 1.78 -2.15 -11.15
CA HIS A 413 2.28 -3.53 -11.24
C HIS A 413 2.70 -3.93 -12.66
N SER A 414 3.21 -2.96 -13.42
CA SER A 414 3.61 -3.14 -14.82
C SER A 414 5.06 -2.74 -15.05
N TRP A 415 5.66 -3.26 -16.13
CA TRP A 415 6.99 -2.84 -16.56
C TRP A 415 7.03 -1.33 -16.89
N GLN A 416 5.91 -0.76 -17.37
CA GLN A 416 5.81 0.67 -17.64
C GLN A 416 6.03 1.50 -16.37
N LEU A 417 5.48 1.06 -15.22
CA LEU A 417 5.69 1.76 -13.96
C LEU A 417 7.16 1.65 -13.52
N VAL A 418 7.71 0.43 -13.50
CA VAL A 418 9.09 0.20 -13.05
C VAL A 418 10.07 1.03 -13.88
N SER A 419 9.87 1.10 -15.20
CA SER A 419 10.69 1.91 -16.11
C SER A 419 10.68 3.40 -15.77
N GLN A 420 9.58 3.90 -15.21
CA GLN A 420 9.42 5.31 -14.86
C GLN A 420 9.98 5.65 -13.47
N GLY A 421 10.23 4.66 -12.60
CA GLY A 421 10.54 4.85 -11.17
C GLY A 421 11.82 5.61 -10.80
N ARG A 422 12.73 5.84 -11.77
CA ARG A 422 13.95 6.66 -11.61
C ARG A 422 13.96 7.92 -12.49
N THR A 423 12.87 8.20 -13.18
CA THR A 423 12.80 9.35 -14.09
C THR A 423 12.74 10.66 -13.32
N SER A 424 13.14 11.76 -13.98
CA SER A 424 12.92 13.11 -13.45
C SER A 424 11.45 13.38 -13.12
N VAL A 425 10.50 12.78 -13.85
CA VAL A 425 9.06 12.84 -13.53
C VAL A 425 8.78 12.21 -12.16
N ALA A 426 9.26 10.97 -11.93
CA ALA A 426 9.11 10.28 -10.66
C ALA A 426 9.73 11.06 -9.50
N HIS A 427 10.94 11.59 -9.68
CA HIS A 427 11.63 12.39 -8.67
C HIS A 427 10.89 13.70 -8.35
N LYS A 428 10.39 14.41 -9.37
CA LYS A 428 9.62 15.65 -9.19
C LYS A 428 8.31 15.38 -8.41
N GLY A 429 7.60 14.31 -8.75
CA GLY A 429 6.40 13.88 -8.01
C GLY A 429 6.72 13.50 -6.57
N MET A 430 7.77 12.73 -6.34
CA MET A 430 8.25 12.37 -5.01
C MET A 430 8.57 13.59 -4.15
N LEU A 431 9.27 14.59 -4.70
CA LEU A 431 9.63 15.80 -3.95
C LEU A 431 8.40 16.67 -3.64
N LEU A 432 7.43 16.75 -4.57
CA LEU A 432 6.14 17.39 -4.29
C LEU A 432 5.44 16.71 -3.10
N ALA A 433 5.39 15.37 -3.08
CA ALA A 433 4.79 14.63 -1.98
C ALA A 433 5.52 14.91 -0.65
N GLY A 434 6.85 14.90 -0.66
CA GLY A 434 7.65 15.27 0.51
C GLY A 434 7.33 16.67 1.05
N LYS A 435 7.12 17.65 0.16
CA LYS A 435 6.71 19.02 0.54
C LYS A 435 5.32 19.05 1.17
N VAL A 436 4.34 18.37 0.56
CA VAL A 436 2.97 18.29 1.08
C VAL A 436 2.94 17.63 2.45
N LEU A 437 3.63 16.50 2.62
CA LEU A 437 3.75 15.79 3.89
C LEU A 437 4.45 16.64 4.95
N GLY A 438 5.59 17.25 4.62
CA GLY A 438 6.36 18.08 5.55
C GLY A 438 5.56 19.29 6.03
N ALA A 439 4.90 20.00 5.12
CA ALA A 439 4.06 21.14 5.46
C ALA A 439 2.84 20.73 6.31
N THR A 440 2.21 19.60 6.00
CA THR A 440 1.07 19.09 6.76
C THR A 440 1.48 18.64 8.16
N ALA A 441 2.63 17.97 8.30
CA ALA A 441 3.20 17.58 9.59
C ALA A 441 3.49 18.81 10.47
N ILE A 442 4.12 19.84 9.90
CA ILE A 442 4.41 21.10 10.61
C ILE A 442 3.11 21.79 11.07
N ARG A 443 2.06 21.76 10.23
CA ARG A 443 0.75 22.29 10.62
C ARG A 443 0.17 21.53 11.80
N LEU A 444 0.25 20.20 11.84
CA LEU A 444 -0.24 19.41 12.97
C LEU A 444 0.48 19.71 14.28
N PHE A 445 1.77 20.06 14.24
CA PHE A 445 2.49 20.55 15.44
C PHE A 445 2.06 21.94 15.88
N SER A 446 1.66 22.80 14.95
CA SER A 446 1.48 24.24 15.19
C SER A 446 0.01 24.66 15.34
N ASP A 447 -0.93 23.86 14.83
CA ASP A 447 -2.36 24.12 14.76
C ASP A 447 -3.12 23.08 15.59
N LYS A 448 -3.20 23.34 16.89
CA LYS A 448 -3.87 22.47 17.86
C LYS A 448 -5.35 22.22 17.52
N PRO A 449 -6.16 23.23 17.13
CA PRO A 449 -7.54 23.01 16.71
C PRO A 449 -7.70 22.04 15.52
N LEU A 450 -6.79 22.09 14.54
CA LEU A 450 -6.78 21.12 13.43
C LEU A 450 -6.62 19.69 13.97
N LEU A 451 -5.60 19.46 14.81
CA LEU A 451 -5.33 18.13 15.36
C LEU A 451 -6.50 17.61 16.23
N GLU A 452 -7.03 18.44 17.13
CA GLU A 452 -8.15 18.07 18.01
C GLU A 452 -9.40 17.73 17.18
N SER A 453 -9.68 18.50 16.13
CA SER A 453 -10.83 18.23 15.23
C SER A 453 -10.66 16.92 14.47
N SER A 454 -9.45 16.65 13.95
CA SER A 454 -9.13 15.38 13.30
C SER A 454 -9.30 14.19 14.25
N GLN A 455 -8.85 14.32 15.50
CA GLN A 455 -9.00 13.28 16.52
C GLN A 455 -10.47 13.06 16.91
N GLN A 456 -11.24 14.14 17.02
CA GLN A 456 -12.68 14.05 17.32
C GLN A 456 -13.46 13.37 16.20
N GLU A 457 -13.14 13.66 14.94
CA GLU A 457 -13.75 13.02 13.77
C GLU A 457 -13.51 11.49 13.79
N LEU A 458 -12.28 11.06 14.03
CA LEU A 458 -11.98 9.63 14.17
C LEU A 458 -12.71 9.02 15.38
N ALA A 459 -12.69 9.69 16.53
CA ALA A 459 -13.34 9.18 17.74
C ALA A 459 -14.84 8.92 17.51
N GLN A 460 -15.51 9.77 16.73
CA GLN A 460 -16.92 9.55 16.34
C GLN A 460 -17.10 8.30 15.49
N ALA A 461 -16.24 8.09 14.48
CA ALA A 461 -16.30 6.88 13.64
C ALA A 461 -16.07 5.59 14.44
N LEU A 462 -15.20 5.64 15.45
CA LEU A 462 -14.87 4.48 16.30
C LEU A 462 -15.96 4.14 17.33
N VAL A 463 -16.91 5.05 17.62
CA VAL A 463 -18.06 4.74 18.49
C VAL A 463 -18.93 3.65 17.85
N ASP A 464 -19.17 3.76 16.55
CA ASP A 464 -20.05 2.85 15.82
C ASP A 464 -19.34 1.52 15.51
N THR A 465 -18.06 1.58 15.16
CA THR A 465 -17.25 0.41 14.80
C THR A 465 -15.88 0.46 15.49
N PRO A 466 -15.70 -0.24 16.63
CA PRO A 466 -14.40 -0.29 17.28
C PRO A 466 -13.40 -1.10 16.44
N TYR A 467 -12.16 -0.65 16.41
CA TYR A 467 -11.09 -1.35 15.69
C TYR A 467 -10.82 -2.73 16.30
N GLN A 468 -10.73 -3.72 15.44
CA GLN A 468 -10.21 -5.05 15.78
C GLN A 468 -9.24 -5.48 14.69
N CYS A 469 -7.98 -5.69 15.06
CA CYS A 469 -6.97 -6.18 14.13
C CYS A 469 -7.45 -7.48 13.45
N PRO A 470 -7.39 -7.58 12.12
CA PRO A 470 -7.86 -8.75 11.39
C PRO A 470 -6.85 -9.90 11.39
N ILE A 471 -5.62 -9.68 11.86
CA ILE A 471 -4.57 -10.70 11.93
C ILE A 471 -4.56 -11.31 13.36
N PRO A 472 -4.77 -12.62 13.52
CA PRO A 472 -4.63 -13.31 14.81
C PRO A 472 -3.23 -13.20 15.42
N GLN A 473 -3.11 -13.38 16.74
CA GLN A 473 -1.84 -13.19 17.47
C GLN A 473 -0.76 -14.23 17.13
N ASP A 474 -1.15 -15.43 16.74
CA ASP A 474 -0.25 -16.54 16.40
C ASP A 474 0.31 -16.45 14.97
N VAL A 475 -0.26 -15.58 14.12
CA VAL A 475 0.22 -15.36 12.76
C VAL A 475 1.44 -14.44 12.80
N ILE A 476 2.50 -14.80 12.11
CA ILE A 476 3.72 -13.99 11.98
C ILE A 476 3.91 -13.53 10.52
N PRO A 477 4.59 -12.40 10.29
CA PRO A 477 4.99 -11.98 8.95
C PRO A 477 5.68 -13.11 8.17
N SER A 478 5.26 -13.33 6.93
CA SER A 478 5.79 -14.38 6.07
C SER A 478 6.34 -13.82 4.76
N VAL A 479 7.56 -14.23 4.41
CA VAL A 479 8.15 -13.88 3.10
C VAL A 479 7.30 -14.43 1.95
N LEU A 480 7.44 -13.83 0.77
CA LEU A 480 6.89 -14.44 -0.44
C LEU A 480 7.56 -15.80 -0.68
N LYS A 481 6.77 -16.84 -0.96
CA LYS A 481 7.24 -18.23 -1.18
C LYS A 481 7.30 -18.56 -2.65
#